data_AF-A0A2K3JR70-F1
#
_entry.id   AF-A0A2K3JR70-F1
#
_cell.length_a   1.000
_cell.length_b   1.000
_cell.length_c   1.000
_cell.angle_alpha   90.00
_cell.angle_beta   90.00
_cell.angle_gamma   90.00
#
_symmetry.space_group_name_H-M   'P 1'
#
loop_
_entity.id
_entity.type
_entity.pdbx_description
1 polymer ?
#
loop_
_entity_poly.entity_id
_entity_poly.type
_entity_poly.pdbx_seq_one_letter_code
_entity_poly.pdbx_strand_id
1 'polypeptide(L)' 'IGVVIEDKELTDSYMDGKPWKAGKFSLTLRLALWSEHLGLPAGEVNQIMDPIVDSTYKDIWMTIAK' A
#
# COMPACT_ATOMS: atom_id res chain seq x y z
N ILE A 1 -7.18 20.25 -14.64
CA ILE A 1 -5.70 20.26 -14.60
C ILE A 1 -5.27 19.04 -13.79
N GLY A 2 -4.27 18.29 -14.24
CA GLY A 2 -3.70 17.15 -13.52
C GLY A 2 -2.18 17.20 -13.57
N VAL A 3 -1.52 16.49 -12.65
CA VAL A 3 -0.06 16.43 -12.54
C VAL A 3 0.37 14.97 -12.44
N VAL A 4 1.51 14.64 -13.05
CA VAL A 4 2.19 13.35 -12.91
C VAL A 4 3.37 13.54 -11.95
N ILE A 5 3.45 12.69 -10.94
CA ILE A 5 4.55 12.66 -9.97
C ILE A 5 5.23 11.30 -10.10
N GLU A 6 6.53 11.31 -10.38
CA GLU A 6 7.37 10.12 -10.42
C GLU A 6 8.42 10.21 -9.30
N ASP A 7 8.45 9.18 -8.46
CA ASP A 7 9.35 9.12 -7.32
C ASP A 7 10.81 8.95 -7.77
N LYS A 8 11.71 9.76 -7.19
CA LYS A 8 13.17 9.58 -7.31
C LYS A 8 13.79 8.97 -6.05
N GLU A 9 13.13 9.14 -4.90
CA GLU A 9 13.53 8.51 -3.64
C GLU A 9 12.78 7.18 -3.49
N LEU A 10 13.54 6.12 -3.26
CA LEU A 10 13.00 4.77 -3.08
C LEU A 10 13.19 4.31 -1.64
N THR A 11 12.22 3.56 -1.14
CA THR A 11 12.23 2.93 0.18
C THR A 11 11.99 1.43 0.08
N ASP A 12 12.45 0.69 1.10
CA ASP A 12 12.20 -0.74 1.20
C ASP A 12 10.71 -1.04 1.38
N SER A 13 10.24 -2.03 0.63
CA SER A 13 8.85 -2.50 0.55
C SER A 13 8.83 -3.96 0.08
N TYR A 14 7.61 -4.46 -0.14
CA TYR A 14 7.35 -5.76 -0.74
C TYR A 14 6.35 -5.64 -1.89
N MET A 15 6.45 -6.58 -2.84
CA MET A 15 5.53 -6.74 -3.96
C MET A 15 5.45 -8.24 -4.29
N ASP A 16 4.30 -8.86 -4.08
CA ASP A 16 4.12 -10.33 -4.20
C ASP A 16 5.10 -11.13 -3.32
N GLY A 17 5.25 -10.70 -2.07
CA GLY A 17 6.13 -11.32 -1.07
C GLY A 17 7.63 -11.13 -1.33
N LYS A 18 8.02 -10.43 -2.42
CA LYS A 18 9.42 -10.22 -2.79
C LYS A 18 9.87 -8.82 -2.34
N PRO A 19 11.12 -8.68 -1.84
CA PRO A 19 11.68 -7.36 -1.54
C PRO A 19 11.61 -6.45 -2.77
N TRP A 20 11.14 -5.22 -2.57
CA TRP A 20 10.92 -4.24 -3.62
C TRP A 20 11.34 -2.85 -3.17
N LYS A 21 11.82 -2.02 -4.10
CA LYS A 21 12.12 -0.61 -3.87
C LYS A 21 10.96 0.24 -4.37
N ALA A 22 10.09 0.67 -3.46
CA ALA A 22 8.92 1.47 -3.80
C ALA A 22 9.22 2.97 -3.78
N GLY A 23 8.57 3.73 -4.66
CA GLY A 23 8.60 5.19 -4.61
C GLY A 23 8.01 5.71 -3.30
N LYS A 24 8.76 6.58 -2.60
CA LYS A 24 8.39 7.03 -1.25
C LYS A 24 7.06 7.77 -1.21
N PHE A 25 6.82 8.71 -2.12
CA PHE A 25 5.57 9.45 -2.21
C PHE A 25 4.41 8.52 -2.53
N SER A 26 4.54 7.73 -3.60
CA SER A 26 3.49 6.83 -4.08
C SER A 26 3.12 5.78 -3.03
N LEU A 27 4.11 5.19 -2.35
CA LEU A 27 3.89 4.24 -1.26
C LEU A 27 3.16 4.90 -0.09
N THR A 28 3.65 6.05 0.39
CA THR A 28 3.07 6.74 1.54
C THR A 28 1.63 7.16 1.27
N LEU A 29 1.36 7.71 0.08
CA LEU A 29 0.01 8.10 -0.34
C LEU A 29 -0.93 6.89 -0.37
N ARG A 30 -0.51 5.78 -0.97
CA ARG A 30 -1.31 4.56 -1.01
C ARG A 30 -1.61 4.04 0.40
N LEU A 31 -0.60 3.94 1.26
CA LEU A 31 -0.76 3.45 2.63
C LEU A 31 -1.73 4.32 3.45
N ALA A 32 -1.63 5.64 3.33
CA ALA A 32 -2.54 6.56 4.01
C ALA A 32 -4.00 6.35 3.55
N LEU A 33 -4.23 6.34 2.23
CA LEU A 33 -5.56 6.12 1.66
C LEU A 33 -6.13 4.76 2.06
N TRP A 34 -5.33 3.70 1.94
CA TRP A 34 -5.79 2.35 2.26
C TRP A 34 -6.05 2.19 3.76
N SER A 35 -5.21 2.75 4.63
CA SER A 35 -5.45 2.71 6.08
C SER A 35 -6.80 3.35 6.43
N GLU A 36 -7.15 4.47 5.79
CA GLU A 36 -8.43 5.14 6.00
C GLU A 36 -9.60 4.33 5.46
N HIS A 37 -9.54 3.90 4.19
CA HIS A 37 -10.67 3.26 3.50
C HIS A 37 -10.88 1.81 3.92
N LEU A 38 -9.83 1.11 4.36
CA LEU A 38 -9.91 -0.25 4.91
C LEU A 38 -10.13 -0.24 6.43
N GLY A 39 -10.25 0.93 7.06
CA GLY A 39 -10.51 1.03 8.49
C GLY A 39 -9.41 0.44 9.38
N LEU A 40 -8.16 0.45 8.93
CA LEU A 40 -7.05 -0.14 9.68
C LEU A 40 -6.67 0.72 10.88
N PRO A 41 -6.49 0.13 12.08
CA PRO A 41 -5.98 0.83 13.24
C PRO A 41 -4.59 1.42 13.04
N ALA A 42 -4.29 2.48 13.81
CA ALA A 42 -2.93 3.02 13.88
C ALA A 42 -1.96 1.92 14.36
N GLY A 43 -0.97 1.60 13.53
CA GLY A 43 0.01 0.53 13.78
C GLY A 43 -0.18 -0.73 12.93
N GLU A 44 -1.33 -0.89 12.27
CA GLU A 44 -1.62 -2.05 11.42
C GLU A 44 -1.34 -1.82 9.93
N VAL A 45 -0.81 -0.66 9.57
CA VAL A 45 -0.43 -0.28 8.19
C VAL A 45 0.52 -1.29 7.55
N ASN A 46 1.32 -2.01 8.34
CA ASN A 46 2.21 -3.06 7.83
C ASN A 46 1.46 -4.24 7.17
N GLN A 47 0.20 -4.49 7.54
CA GLN A 47 -0.61 -5.56 6.93
C GLN A 47 -0.91 -5.32 5.45
N ILE A 48 -0.87 -4.05 5.02
CA ILE A 48 -1.12 -3.63 3.64
C ILE A 48 0.14 -3.11 2.95
N MET A 49 1.34 -3.41 3.49
CA MET A 49 2.62 -2.96 2.93
C MET A 49 2.82 -3.51 1.51
N ASP A 50 2.55 -4.80 1.32
CA ASP A 50 2.50 -5.45 0.03
C ASP A 50 1.07 -5.37 -0.53
N PRO A 51 0.83 -4.63 -1.62
CA PRO A 51 -0.53 -4.41 -2.12
C PRO A 51 -1.10 -5.59 -2.92
N ILE A 52 -0.29 -6.58 -3.31
CA ILE A 52 -0.71 -7.64 -4.25
C ILE A 52 -0.58 -9.06 -3.69
N VAL A 53 0.07 -9.23 -2.53
CA VAL A 53 0.07 -10.52 -1.84
C VAL A 53 -1.36 -10.93 -1.46
N ASP A 54 -1.61 -12.24 -1.47
CA ASP A 54 -2.93 -12.81 -1.21
C ASP A 54 -3.55 -12.32 0.11
N SER A 55 -2.77 -12.22 1.19
CA SER A 55 -3.28 -11.74 2.49
C SER A 55 -3.83 -10.32 2.43
N THR A 56 -3.22 -9.46 1.61
CA THR A 56 -3.70 -8.08 1.44
C THR A 56 -4.88 -8.03 0.48
N TYR A 57 -4.75 -8.66 -0.69
CA TYR A 57 -5.77 -8.55 -1.74
C TYR A 57 -7.04 -9.32 -1.39
N LYS A 58 -6.92 -10.60 -1.01
CA LYS A 58 -8.08 -11.47 -0.75
C LYS A 58 -8.67 -11.24 0.63
N ASP A 59 -7.82 -11.19 1.67
CA ASP A 59 -8.32 -11.25 3.04
C ASP A 59 -8.70 -9.86 3.58
N ILE A 60 -8.06 -8.79 3.11
CA ILE A 60 -8.35 -7.41 3.54
C ILE A 60 -9.20 -6.68 2.49
N TRP A 61 -8.64 -6.45 1.29
CA TRP A 61 -9.28 -5.59 0.29
C TRP A 61 -10.62 -6.16 -0.17
N MET A 62 -10.65 -7.41 -0.64
CA MET A 62 -11.87 -8.03 -1.15
C MET A 62 -12.93 -8.28 -0.08
N THR A 63 -12.54 -8.40 1.19
CA THR A 63 -13.47 -8.53 2.31
C THR A 63 -14.21 -7.24 2.61
N ILE A 64 -13.53 -6.09 2.49
CA ILE A 64 -14.07 -4.78 2.85
C ILE A 64 -14.77 -4.09 1.67
N ALA A 65 -14.23 -4.24 0.45
CA ALA A 65 -14.74 -3.57 -0.75
C ALA A 65 -16.02 -4.21 -1.34
N LYS A 66 -16.63 -5.18 -0.64
CA LYS A 66 -17.81 -5.93 -1.09
C LYS A 66 -19.11 -5.27 -0.67
#